data_AF-W6XJ23-F1
#
_entry.id   AF-W6XJ23-F1
#
_cell.length_a   1.000
_cell.length_b   1.000
_cell.length_c   1.000
_cell.angle_alpha   90.00
_cell.angle_beta   90.00
_cell.angle_gamma   90.00
#
_symmetry.space_group_name_H-M   'P 1'
#
loop_
_entity.id
_entity.type
_entity.pdbx_description
1 polymer ?
#
loop_
_entity_poly.entity_id
_entity_poly.type
_entity_poly.pdbx_seq_one_letter_code
_entity_poly.pdbx_strand_id
1 'polypeptide(L)'
;MPLSTGSETPYENKLRPGEKQAYNRIINLKVAEIQKNDLFIWKELDKDTQERVQNEVIRELEEEKLPEAKPGDVKASMAKRLSRRKYDGTKARSSTATVAPSASLPYDPVWDAVAQQQILLSNAQKRGPNLEG
;
A
#
# COMPACT_ATOMS: atom_id res chain seq x y z
N MET A 1 -41.54 0.86 13.85
CA MET A 1 -41.03 0.87 12.46
C MET A 1 -39.54 0.57 12.52
N PRO A 2 -39.01 -0.47 11.87
CA PRO A 2 -37.56 -0.69 11.83
C PRO A 2 -36.90 0.37 10.94
N LEU A 3 -35.83 1.00 11.44
CA LEU A 3 -34.99 1.92 10.70
C LEU A 3 -34.37 1.18 9.52
N SER A 4 -34.65 1.63 8.31
CA SER A 4 -34.05 1.13 7.08
C SER A 4 -32.54 1.31 7.17
N THR A 5 -31.84 0.28 7.63
CA THR A 5 -30.38 0.18 7.62
C THR A 5 -29.99 -0.20 6.21
N GLY A 6 -30.29 0.70 5.26
CA GLY A 6 -29.73 0.63 3.94
C GLY A 6 -28.23 0.80 4.11
N SER A 7 -27.50 -0.31 4.07
CA SER A 7 -26.05 -0.29 3.93
C SER A 7 -25.76 0.43 2.61
N GLU A 8 -25.62 1.75 2.67
CA GLU A 8 -25.27 2.55 1.50
C GLU A 8 -23.98 1.96 0.93
N THR A 9 -24.06 1.50 -0.32
CA THR A 9 -22.91 0.97 -1.03
C THR A 9 -21.80 2.00 -0.96
N PRO A 10 -20.60 1.65 -0.44
CA PRO A 10 -19.48 2.58 -0.32
C PRO A 10 -19.24 3.28 -1.65
N TYR A 11 -19.00 4.58 -1.63
CA TYR A 11 -18.84 5.39 -2.83
C TYR A 11 -17.78 4.81 -3.80
N GLU A 12 -16.67 4.27 -3.26
CA GLU A 12 -15.63 3.57 -4.03
C GLU A 12 -16.13 2.37 -4.87
N ASN A 13 -17.29 1.81 -4.56
CA ASN A 13 -17.90 0.70 -5.28
C ASN A 13 -18.95 1.15 -6.32
N LYS A 14 -19.29 2.44 -6.34
CA LYS A 14 -20.13 3.06 -7.37
C LYS A 14 -19.30 3.56 -8.57
N LEU A 15 -17.98 3.68 -8.37
CA LEU A 15 -17.02 4.12 -9.37
C LEU A 15 -16.63 2.99 -10.33
N ARG A 16 -16.33 3.36 -11.58
CA ARG A 16 -15.68 2.45 -12.55
C ARG A 16 -14.29 2.05 -12.05
N PRO A 17 -13.70 0.92 -12.48
CA PRO A 17 -12.39 0.48 -11.99
C PRO A 17 -11.27 1.54 -12.08
N GLY A 18 -11.20 2.30 -13.18
CA GLY A 18 -10.21 3.38 -13.33
C GLY A 18 -10.46 4.56 -12.39
N GLU A 19 -11.72 4.96 -12.23
CA GLU A 19 -12.13 6.02 -11.30
C GLU A 19 -11.89 5.62 -9.85
N LYS A 20 -12.17 4.36 -9.51
CA LYS A 20 -11.88 3.77 -8.20
C LYS A 20 -10.38 3.80 -7.89
N GLN A 21 -9.54 3.54 -8.88
CA GLN A 21 -8.10 3.62 -8.71
C GLN A 21 -7.65 5.06 -8.44
N ALA A 22 -8.14 6.03 -9.21
CA ALA A 22 -7.85 7.45 -9.01
C ALA A 22 -8.34 7.95 -7.63
N TYR A 23 -9.58 7.65 -7.27
CA TYR A 23 -10.15 7.95 -5.95
C TYR A 23 -9.30 7.37 -4.81
N ASN A 24 -8.95 6.08 -4.91
CA ASN A 24 -8.13 5.43 -3.89
C ASN A 24 -6.72 6.03 -3.81
N ARG A 25 -6.14 6.44 -4.93
CA ARG A 25 -4.82 7.10 -4.98
C ARG A 25 -4.85 8.43 -4.25
N ILE A 26 -5.81 9.31 -4.55
CA ILE A 26 -5.98 10.63 -3.92
C ILE A 26 -6.13 10.48 -2.41
N ILE A 27 -7.06 9.62 -1.98
CA ILE A 27 -7.29 9.37 -0.55
C ILE A 27 -6.02 8.83 0.12
N ASN A 28 -5.32 7.87 -0.49
CA ASN A 28 -4.12 7.29 0.10
C ASN A 28 -2.96 8.30 0.20
N LEU A 29 -2.81 9.19 -0.79
CA LEU A 29 -1.82 10.27 -0.75
C LEU A 29 -2.10 11.22 0.41
N LYS A 30 -3.35 11.65 0.57
CA LYS A 30 -3.75 12.54 1.67
C LYS A 30 -3.61 11.87 3.04
N VAL A 31 -3.93 10.57 3.14
CA VAL A 31 -3.67 9.77 4.34
C VAL A 31 -2.18 9.72 4.67
N ALA A 32 -1.32 9.51 3.68
CA ALA A 32 0.13 9.48 3.88
C ALA A 32 0.68 10.86 4.28
N GLU A 33 0.11 11.94 3.75
CA GLU A 33 0.45 13.31 4.13
C GLU A 33 0.12 13.60 5.60
N ILE A 34 -1.09 13.25 6.04
CA ILE A 34 -1.51 13.39 7.45
C ILE A 34 -0.63 12.54 8.38
N GLN A 35 -0.29 11.33 7.95
CA GLN A 35 0.50 10.39 8.76
C GLN A 35 2.01 10.51 8.59
N LYS A 36 2.49 11.55 7.88
CA LYS A 36 3.92 11.72 7.61
C LYS A 36 4.76 11.84 8.89
N ASN A 37 4.19 12.48 9.91
CA ASN A 37 4.88 12.78 11.16
C ASN A 37 4.37 11.94 12.34
N ASP A 38 3.08 11.57 12.36
CA ASP A 38 2.50 10.78 13.45
C ASP A 38 1.30 9.95 12.98
N LEU A 39 1.02 8.85 13.65
CA LEU A 39 -0.09 7.94 13.36
C LEU A 39 -1.41 8.50 13.89
N PHE A 40 -1.95 9.53 13.25
CA PHE A 40 -3.26 10.09 13.62
C PHE A 40 -4.42 9.19 13.17
N ILE A 41 -5.46 9.11 14.01
CA ILE A 41 -6.81 8.68 13.57
C ILE A 41 -7.65 9.91 13.18
N TRP A 42 -8.67 9.71 12.33
CA TRP A 42 -9.53 10.82 11.87
C TRP A 42 -10.12 11.65 13.03
N LYS A 43 -10.50 11.01 14.13
CA LYS A 43 -11.09 11.68 15.31
C LYS A 43 -10.08 12.49 16.13
N GLU A 44 -8.78 12.22 15.99
CA GLU A 44 -7.70 12.97 16.67
C GLU A 44 -7.36 14.27 15.93
N LEU A 45 -7.77 14.42 14.67
CA LEU A 45 -7.57 15.66 13.91
C LEU A 45 -8.55 16.74 14.39
N ASP A 46 -8.06 17.98 14.50
CA ASP A 46 -8.91 19.15 14.75
C ASP A 46 -9.99 19.30 13.67
N LYS A 47 -11.13 19.91 14.04
CA LYS A 47 -12.25 20.10 13.11
C LYS A 47 -11.85 20.89 11.87
N ASP A 48 -11.06 21.94 12.04
CA ASP A 48 -10.57 22.77 10.91
C ASP A 48 -9.68 21.95 9.97
N THR A 49 -8.82 21.08 10.52
CA THR A 49 -7.99 20.16 9.75
C THR A 49 -8.84 19.12 9.02
N GLN A 50 -9.86 18.57 9.67
CA GLN A 50 -10.80 17.62 9.03
C GLN A 50 -11.54 18.27 7.85
N GLU A 51 -12.03 19.50 8.02
CA GLU A 51 -12.73 20.25 6.98
C GLU A 51 -11.80 20.61 5.82
N ARG A 52 -10.60 21.12 6.13
CA ARG A 52 -9.58 21.41 5.11
C ARG A 52 -9.24 20.17 4.28
N VAL A 53 -9.01 19.04 4.93
CA VAL A 53 -8.70 17.78 4.26
C VAL A 53 -9.87 17.33 3.37
N GLN A 54 -11.11 17.45 3.84
CA GLN A 54 -12.29 17.13 3.03
C GLN A 54 -12.36 18.02 1.79
N ASN A 55 -12.19 19.33 1.95
CA ASN A 55 -12.27 20.29 0.84
C ASN A 55 -11.14 20.08 -0.17
N GLU A 56 -9.91 19.82 0.29
CA GLU A 56 -8.78 19.51 -0.61
C GLU A 56 -9.02 18.23 -1.41
N VAL A 57 -9.49 17.16 -0.76
CA VAL A 57 -9.80 15.91 -1.46
C VAL A 57 -10.93 16.12 -2.47
N ILE A 58 -12.02 16.81 -2.11
CA ILE A 58 -13.12 17.06 -3.04
C ILE A 58 -12.62 17.84 -4.25
N ARG A 59 -11.82 18.89 -4.04
CA ARG A 59 -11.22 19.67 -5.14
C ARG A 59 -10.35 18.80 -6.06
N GLU A 60 -9.48 17.95 -5.50
CA GLU A 60 -8.64 17.04 -6.29
C GLU A 60 -9.50 16.03 -7.09
N LEU A 61 -10.63 15.57 -6.53
CA LEU A 61 -11.57 14.69 -7.23
C LEU A 61 -12.27 15.41 -8.39
N GLU A 62 -12.63 16.69 -8.21
CA GLU A 62 -13.20 17.53 -9.26
C GLU A 62 -12.19 17.77 -10.40
N GLU A 63 -10.93 18.04 -10.07
CA GLU A 63 -9.84 18.21 -11.06
C GLU A 63 -9.63 16.95 -11.91
N GLU A 64 -9.72 15.77 -11.30
CA GLU A 64 -9.62 14.46 -11.97
C GLU A 64 -10.94 14.06 -12.68
N LYS A 65 -11.94 14.94 -12.71
CA LYS A 65 -13.26 14.73 -13.33
C LYS A 65 -13.96 13.48 -12.81
N LEU A 66 -13.73 13.13 -11.55
CA LEU A 66 -14.39 12.01 -10.91
C LEU A 66 -15.84 12.38 -10.55
N PRO A 67 -16.73 11.39 -10.41
CA PRO A 67 -18.11 11.65 -10.03
C PRO A 67 -18.18 12.47 -8.74
N GLU A 68 -19.21 13.28 -8.56
CA GLU A 68 -19.32 14.15 -7.38
C GLU A 68 -19.32 13.31 -6.08
N ALA A 69 -18.21 13.38 -5.34
CA ALA A 69 -18.05 12.70 -4.07
C ALA A 69 -18.60 13.58 -2.95
N LYS A 70 -19.47 13.03 -2.10
CA LYS A 70 -20.02 13.81 -0.98
C LYS A 70 -18.97 13.93 0.13
N PRO A 71 -18.99 15.00 0.94
CA PRO A 71 -18.12 15.11 2.12
C PRO A 71 -18.21 13.90 3.06
N GLY A 72 -19.40 13.29 3.16
CA GLY A 72 -19.62 12.07 3.94
C GLY A 72 -18.83 10.85 3.43
N ASP A 73 -18.67 10.71 2.11
CA ASP A 73 -17.95 9.62 1.47
C ASP A 73 -16.44 9.73 1.72
N VAL A 74 -15.91 10.96 1.61
CA VAL A 74 -14.51 11.29 1.92
C VAL A 74 -14.23 11.05 3.40
N LYS A 75 -15.10 11.54 4.29
CA LYS A 75 -14.99 11.32 5.74
C LYS A 75 -14.94 9.83 6.09
N ALA A 76 -15.86 9.03 5.56
CA ALA A 76 -15.90 7.60 5.81
C ALA A 76 -14.62 6.90 5.31
N SER A 77 -14.14 7.29 4.13
CA SER A 77 -12.94 6.74 3.49
C SER A 77 -11.67 7.07 4.26
N MET A 78 -11.52 8.32 4.71
CA MET A 78 -10.40 8.77 5.53
C MET A 78 -10.40 8.09 6.90
N ALA A 79 -11.56 8.05 7.58
CA ALA A 79 -11.70 7.39 8.87
C ALA A 79 -11.33 5.91 8.82
N LYS A 80 -11.80 5.19 7.78
CA LYS A 80 -11.48 3.76 7.56
C LYS A 80 -9.97 3.52 7.35
N ARG A 81 -9.29 4.38 6.60
CA ARG A 81 -7.86 4.20 6.28
C ARG A 81 -6.94 4.62 7.42
N LEU A 82 -7.22 5.73 8.07
CA LEU A 82 -6.46 6.20 9.23
C LEU A 82 -6.58 5.22 10.42
N SER A 83 -7.77 4.65 10.64
CA SER A 83 -7.97 3.63 11.70
C SER A 83 -7.25 2.30 11.42
N ARG A 84 -7.24 1.82 10.16
CA ARG A 84 -6.55 0.57 9.80
C ARG A 84 -5.03 0.65 9.99
N ARG A 85 -4.41 1.80 9.73
CA ARG A 85 -2.95 1.93 9.86
C ARG A 85 -2.43 1.99 11.29
N LYS A 86 -3.20 2.47 12.28
CA LYS A 86 -2.83 2.29 13.71
C LYS A 86 -2.75 0.81 14.09
N TYR A 87 -3.61 -0.03 13.50
CA TYR A 87 -3.61 -1.47 13.74
C TYR A 87 -2.44 -2.21 13.06
N ASP A 88 -2.02 -1.77 11.87
CA ASP A 88 -0.80 -2.30 11.24
C ASP A 88 0.49 -1.81 11.94
N GLY A 89 0.46 -0.62 12.54
CA GLY A 89 1.57 -0.11 13.37
C GLY A 89 1.85 -0.94 14.63
N THR A 90 0.84 -1.62 15.18
CA THR A 90 1.01 -2.60 16.28
C THR A 90 1.37 -4.01 15.81
N LYS A 91 1.26 -4.33 14.52
CA LYS A 91 1.78 -5.58 13.94
C LYS A 91 3.21 -5.49 13.40
N ALA A 92 3.83 -4.31 13.42
CA ALA A 92 5.22 -4.13 13.00
C ALA A 92 6.28 -4.53 14.06
N ARG A 93 5.90 -5.24 15.13
CA ARG A 93 6.86 -5.83 16.09
C ARG A 93 6.38 -7.15 16.71
N SER A 94 5.94 -8.10 15.88
CA SER A 94 6.19 -9.52 16.15
C SER A 94 7.03 -10.07 15.01
N SER A 95 8.35 -9.89 15.13
CA SER A 95 9.32 -10.72 14.42
C SER A 95 9.23 -12.13 15.00
N THR A 96 8.21 -12.87 14.60
CA THR A 96 8.33 -14.32 14.51
C THR A 96 8.36 -14.60 13.03
N ALA A 97 9.56 -14.74 12.49
CA ALA A 97 9.77 -15.31 11.17
C ALA A 97 9.21 -16.73 11.20
N THR A 98 7.93 -16.90 10.89
CA THR A 98 7.41 -18.20 10.46
C THR A 98 8.00 -18.43 9.09
N VAL A 99 9.18 -19.05 9.07
CA VAL A 99 9.74 -19.72 7.92
C VAL A 99 8.63 -20.59 7.36
N ALA A 100 8.13 -20.26 6.16
CA ALA A 100 7.28 -21.17 5.42
C ALA A 100 8.08 -22.49 5.29
N PRO A 101 7.47 -23.67 5.53
CA PRO A 101 8.14 -24.90 5.17
C PRO A 101 8.42 -24.81 3.67
N SER A 102 9.70 -24.73 3.31
CA SER A 102 10.13 -24.77 1.92
C SER A 102 9.55 -26.05 1.36
N ALA A 103 8.56 -25.91 0.47
CA ALA A 103 8.24 -26.96 -0.46
C ALA A 103 9.49 -27.12 -1.31
N SER A 104 10.31 -28.10 -0.97
CA SER A 104 11.46 -28.50 -1.75
C SER A 104 10.98 -28.74 -3.17
N LEU A 105 11.32 -27.82 -4.08
CA LEU A 105 11.21 -28.11 -5.51
C LEU A 105 12.00 -29.40 -5.76
N PRO A 106 11.49 -30.34 -6.56
CA PRO A 106 12.24 -31.55 -6.88
C PRO A 106 13.60 -31.13 -7.46
N TYR A 107 14.67 -31.76 -6.97
CA TYR A 107 16.03 -31.51 -7.40
C TYR A 107 16.10 -31.63 -8.93
N ASP A 108 16.44 -30.53 -9.59
CA ASP A 108 16.62 -30.48 -11.04
C ASP A 108 18.13 -30.34 -11.34
N PRO A 109 18.80 -31.42 -11.79
CA PRO A 109 20.24 -31.41 -12.04
C PRO A 109 20.65 -30.46 -13.17
N VAL A 110 19.71 -30.01 -14.03
CA VAL A 110 20.01 -29.08 -15.12
C VAL A 110 20.34 -27.69 -14.56
N TRP A 111 19.62 -27.23 -13.53
CA TRP A 111 19.87 -25.93 -12.90
C TRP A 111 21.15 -25.92 -12.06
N ASP A 112 21.48 -27.05 -11.42
CA ASP A 112 22.69 -27.17 -10.61
C ASP A 112 23.96 -27.16 -11.46
N ALA A 113 23.94 -27.81 -12.63
CA ALA A 113 25.04 -27.78 -13.59
C ALA A 113 25.33 -26.36 -14.12
N VAL A 114 24.27 -25.57 -14.35
CA VAL A 114 24.40 -24.16 -14.78
C VAL A 114 25.00 -23.30 -13.65
N ALA A 115 24.57 -23.53 -12.40
CA ALA A 115 25.12 -22.84 -11.23
C ALA A 115 26.62 -23.15 -11.04
N GLN A 116 27.03 -24.42 -11.20
CA GLN A 116 28.43 -24.82 -11.11
C GLN A 116 29.29 -24.24 -12.26
N GLN A 117 28.76 -24.15 -13.48
CA GLN A 117 29.46 -23.49 -14.59
C GLN A 117 29.67 -21.99 -14.34
N GLN A 118 28.67 -21.29 -13.80
CA GLN A 118 28.81 -19.86 -13.45
C GLN A 118 29.85 -19.62 -12.35
N ILE A 119 29.93 -20.50 -11.34
CA ILE A 119 30.92 -20.40 -10.27
C ILE A 119 32.34 -20.64 -10.82
N LEU A 120 32.50 -21.60 -11.74
CA LEU A 120 33.80 -21.86 -12.40
C LEU A 120 34.25 -20.68 -13.28
N LEU A 121 33.34 -20.11 -14.08
CA LEU A 121 33.62 -18.92 -14.90
C LEU A 121 33.97 -17.69 -14.05
N SER A 122 33.27 -17.50 -12.93
CA SER A 122 33.52 -16.38 -12.01
C SER A 122 34.87 -16.49 -11.31
N ASN A 123 35.32 -17.71 -11.00
CA ASN A 123 36.64 -17.95 -10.41
C ASN A 123 37.79 -17.83 -11.43
N ALA A 124 37.54 -18.17 -12.70
CA ALA A 124 38.50 -17.96 -13.78
C ALA A 124 38.73 -16.48 -14.08
N GLN A 125 37.70 -15.63 -14.01
CA GLN A 125 37.84 -14.17 -14.20
C GLN A 125 38.58 -13.46 -13.05
N LYS A 126 38.62 -14.02 -11.84
CA LYS A 126 39.38 -13.45 -10.71
C LYS A 126 40.89 -13.73 -10.77
N ARG A 127 41.33 -14.62 -11.65
CA ARG A 127 42.75 -14.83 -11.95
C ARG A 127 43.04 -14.33 -13.36
N GLY A 128 43.04 -13.00 -13.52
CA GLY A 128 43.71 -12.37 -14.66
C GLY A 128 45.19 -12.75 -14.68
N PRO A 129 45.83 -12.74 -15.86
CA PRO A 129 47.23 -13.13 -16.00
C PRO A 129 48.10 -12.14 -15.21
N ASN A 130 48.87 -12.67 -14.26
CA ASN A 130 49.94 -11.94 -13.62
C ASN A 130 51.05 -11.77 -14.67
N LEU A 131 50.94 -10.72 -15.48
CA LEU A 131 52.06 -10.17 -16.23
C LEU A 131 52.66 -9.07 -15.37
N GLU A 132 53.76 -9.38 -14.70
CA GLU A 132 54.92 -8.50 -14.48
C GLU A 132 55.93 -9.18 -13.55
N GLY A 133 57.14 -9.43 -14.07
CA GLY A 133 58.32 -9.87 -13.32
C GLY A 133 59.04 -11.06 -13.93
#